data_AF-A0A127SB03-F1
#
_entry.id   AF-A0A127SB03-F1
#
_cell.length_a   1.000
_cell.length_b   1.000
_cell.length_c   1.000
_cell.angle_alpha   90.00
_cell.angle_beta   90.00
_cell.angle_gamma   90.00
#
_symmetry.space_group_name_H-M   'P 1'
#
loop_
_entity.id
_entity.type
_entity.pdbx_description
1 polymer ?
#
loop_
_entity_poly.entity_id
_entity_poly.type
_entity_poly.pdbx_seq_one_letter_code
_entity_poly.pdbx_strand_id
1 'polypeptide(L)'
;KFLGEGHTTDNVVAYYPAENVLFGGCLVKELDAKKGNLDDANVKAWSTTIDQVMKTYPNAKNVIPGHGQAGDQTLLHYTKALFMTVSVDIPK
;
A
#
# COMPACT_ATOMS: atom_id res chain seq x y z
N LYS A 1 -7.42 -10.75 2.18
CA LYS A 1 -6.78 -11.33 0.98
C LYS A 1 -5.32 -10.94 0.97
N PHE A 2 -4.42 -11.92 0.89
CA PHE A 2 -3.00 -11.71 0.62
C PHE A 2 -2.80 -11.35 -0.85
N LEU A 3 -2.05 -10.29 -1.14
CA LEU A 3 -1.79 -9.81 -2.50
C LEU A 3 -0.29 -9.58 -2.78
N GLY A 4 0.57 -9.94 -1.84
CA GLY A 4 2.01 -9.69 -1.86
C GLY A 4 2.51 -9.13 -0.54
N GLU A 5 3.82 -9.14 -0.38
CA GLU A 5 4.51 -8.65 0.82
C GLU A 5 4.62 -7.12 0.82
N GLY A 6 4.75 -6.53 1.99
CA GLY A 6 4.87 -5.08 2.14
C GLY A 6 5.35 -4.70 3.53
N HIS A 7 4.42 -4.29 4.40
CA HIS A 7 4.76 -3.96 5.79
C HIS A 7 5.28 -5.17 6.57
N THR A 8 4.71 -6.35 6.27
CA THR A 8 5.20 -7.66 6.73
C THR A 8 5.15 -8.64 5.55
N THR A 9 5.73 -9.83 5.72
CA THR A 9 5.67 -10.90 4.70
C THR A 9 4.28 -11.53 4.57
N ASP A 10 3.39 -11.28 5.53
CA ASP A 10 2.08 -11.92 5.64
C ASP A 10 0.90 -10.92 5.65
N ASN A 11 1.14 -9.63 5.41
CA ASN A 11 0.08 -8.62 5.43
C ASN A 11 -1.09 -8.97 4.49
N VAL A 12 -2.31 -8.66 4.91
CA VAL A 12 -3.52 -8.86 4.09
C VAL A 12 -4.35 -7.59 4.06
N VAL A 13 -5.15 -7.43 3.00
CA VAL A 13 -6.17 -6.38 2.90
C VAL A 13 -7.58 -6.97 2.94
N ALA A 14 -8.57 -6.20 3.38
CA ALA A 14 -9.98 -6.58 3.31
C ALA A 14 -10.77 -5.57 2.48
N TYR A 15 -11.66 -6.05 1.62
CA TYR A 15 -12.50 -5.20 0.77
C TYR A 15 -13.98 -5.49 1.04
N TYR A 16 -14.75 -4.45 1.34
CA TYR A 16 -16.19 -4.52 1.56
C TYR A 16 -16.91 -3.90 0.35
N PRO A 17 -17.43 -4.71 -0.58
CA PRO A 17 -17.90 -4.24 -1.87
C PRO A 17 -19.18 -3.40 -1.80
N ALA A 18 -20.06 -3.66 -0.82
CA ALA A 18 -21.34 -2.95 -0.70
C ALA A 18 -21.15 -1.43 -0.51
N GLU A 19 -20.04 -1.01 0.09
CA GLU A 19 -19.72 0.39 0.34
C GLU A 19 -18.43 0.85 -0.37
N ASN A 20 -17.82 -0.03 -1.17
CA ASN A 20 -16.54 0.20 -1.83
C ASN A 20 -15.42 0.64 -0.86
N VAL A 21 -15.36 0.00 0.32
CA VAL A 21 -14.37 0.30 1.36
C VAL A 21 -13.24 -0.73 1.32
N LEU A 22 -12.00 -0.26 1.28
CA LEU A 22 -10.79 -1.05 1.38
C LEU A 22 -10.09 -0.78 2.71
N PHE A 23 -9.99 -1.81 3.55
CA PHE A 23 -9.13 -1.82 4.73
C PHE A 23 -7.74 -2.27 4.31
N GLY A 24 -6.83 -1.30 4.18
CA GLY A 24 -5.44 -1.52 3.76
C GLY A 24 -4.54 -1.95 4.91
N GLY A 25 -4.88 -1.61 6.15
CA GLY A 25 -4.00 -1.88 7.30
C GLY A 25 -2.63 -1.21 7.14
N CYS A 26 -1.61 -1.70 7.85
CA CYS A 26 -0.28 -1.09 7.82
C CYS A 26 0.42 -1.18 6.46
N LEU A 27 -0.10 -1.99 5.53
CA LEU A 27 0.34 -2.00 4.13
C LEU A 27 0.07 -0.64 3.44
N VAL A 28 -0.96 0.11 3.85
CA VAL A 28 -1.29 1.43 3.29
C VAL A 28 -0.91 2.53 4.29
N LYS A 29 -0.25 3.56 3.78
CA LYS A 29 0.14 4.75 4.54
C LYS A 29 -0.85 5.88 4.31
N GLU A 30 -1.14 6.65 5.35
CA GLU A 30 -1.81 7.94 5.20
C GLU A 30 -0.92 8.93 4.44
N LEU A 31 -1.51 10.01 3.93
CA LEU A 31 -0.76 11.09 3.29
C LEU A 31 0.24 11.71 4.27
N ASP A 32 1.39 12.16 3.75
CA ASP A 32 2.50 12.75 4.50
C ASP A 32 3.20 11.84 5.54
N ALA A 33 2.74 10.61 5.71
CA ALA A 33 3.41 9.64 6.58
C ALA A 33 4.75 9.16 5.99
N LYS A 34 5.78 9.13 6.83
CA LYS A 34 7.03 8.43 6.50
C LYS A 34 6.81 6.90 6.46
N LYS A 35 7.83 6.18 6.02
CA LYS A 35 7.81 4.71 5.90
C LYS A 35 7.39 4.00 7.20
N GLY A 36 7.79 4.52 8.36
CA GLY A 36 7.51 3.92 9.67
C GLY A 36 8.48 2.79 9.99
N ASN A 37 8.03 1.77 10.73
CA ASN A 37 8.86 0.59 11.03
C ASN A 37 9.03 -0.30 9.78
N LEU A 38 10.26 -0.73 9.53
CA LEU A 38 10.67 -1.57 8.40
C LEU A 38 11.34 -2.89 8.81
N ASP A 39 11.41 -3.19 10.12
CA ASP A 39 12.14 -4.36 10.63
C ASP A 39 11.65 -5.68 10.01
N ASP A 40 10.34 -5.80 9.77
CA ASP A 40 9.71 -6.98 9.15
C ASP A 40 9.28 -6.74 7.69
N ALA A 41 9.63 -5.58 7.11
CA ALA A 41 9.07 -5.14 5.84
C ALA A 41 9.84 -5.65 4.61
N ASN A 42 9.10 -6.05 3.57
CA ASN A 42 9.67 -6.23 2.23
C ASN A 42 9.54 -4.96 1.40
N VAL A 43 10.48 -4.04 1.58
CA VAL A 43 10.54 -2.74 0.88
C VAL A 43 10.61 -2.88 -0.64
N LYS A 44 11.23 -3.95 -1.15
CA LYS A 44 11.38 -4.17 -2.60
C LYS A 44 10.06 -4.57 -3.26
N ALA A 45 9.22 -5.35 -2.56
CA ALA A 45 7.94 -5.82 -3.08
C ALA A 45 6.79 -4.83 -2.88
N TRP A 46 6.87 -3.97 -1.86
CA TRP A 46 5.75 -3.17 -1.37
C TRP A 46 5.03 -2.35 -2.46
N SER A 47 5.77 -1.64 -3.32
CA SER A 47 5.15 -0.85 -4.40
C SER A 47 4.39 -1.71 -5.41
N THR A 48 4.92 -2.89 -5.76
CA THR A 48 4.25 -3.87 -6.63
C THR A 48 3.02 -4.48 -5.96
N THR A 49 3.07 -4.73 -4.65
CA THR A 49 1.92 -5.19 -3.88
C THR A 49 0.79 -4.16 -3.89
N ILE A 50 1.10 -2.87 -3.73
CA ILE A 50 0.09 -1.80 -3.84
C ILE A 50 -0.52 -1.74 -5.25
N ASP A 51 0.30 -1.91 -6.30
CA ASP A 51 -0.24 -2.02 -7.68
C ASP A 51 -1.22 -3.18 -7.81
N GLN A 52 -0.92 -4.32 -7.19
CA GLN A 52 -1.82 -5.47 -7.20
C GLN A 52 -3.12 -5.19 -6.43
N VAL A 53 -3.06 -4.46 -5.31
CA VAL A 53 -4.24 -3.99 -4.56
C VAL A 53 -5.12 -3.12 -5.45
N MET A 54 -4.55 -2.11 -6.11
CA MET A 54 -5.27 -1.20 -6.99
C MET A 54 -5.93 -1.93 -8.18
N LYS A 55 -5.21 -2.87 -8.80
CA LYS A 55 -5.74 -3.72 -9.89
C LYS A 55 -6.86 -4.65 -9.41
N THR A 56 -6.76 -5.17 -8.18
CA THR A 56 -7.75 -6.11 -7.64
C THR A 56 -9.03 -5.41 -7.20
N TYR A 57 -8.92 -4.17 -6.70
CA TYR A 57 -10.05 -3.39 -6.17
C TYR A 57 -10.16 -2.02 -6.85
N PRO A 58 -10.38 -1.96 -8.18
CA PRO A 58 -10.39 -0.69 -8.92
C PRO A 58 -11.54 0.25 -8.50
N ASN A 59 -12.58 -0.31 -7.88
CA ASN A 59 -13.76 0.43 -7.43
C ASN A 59 -13.65 0.95 -5.99
N ALA A 60 -12.56 0.67 -5.26
CA ALA A 60 -12.41 1.14 -3.89
C ALA A 60 -12.46 2.68 -3.83
N LYS A 61 -13.44 3.23 -3.11
CA LYS A 61 -13.63 4.68 -2.97
C LYS A 61 -13.10 5.19 -1.64
N ASN A 62 -13.26 4.38 -0.59
CA ASN A 62 -12.78 4.68 0.75
C ASN A 62 -11.62 3.73 1.08
N VAL A 63 -10.48 4.27 1.50
CA VAL A 63 -9.29 3.50 1.85
C VAL A 63 -8.90 3.81 3.29
N ILE A 64 -8.82 2.78 4.13
CA ILE A 64 -8.50 2.89 5.55
C ILE A 64 -7.08 2.35 5.79
N PRO A 65 -6.10 3.21 6.12
CA PRO A 65 -4.76 2.77 6.48
C PRO A 65 -4.73 2.15 7.87
N GLY A 66 -3.62 1.52 8.24
CA GLY A 66 -3.45 0.92 9.58
C GLY A 66 -3.30 1.96 10.69
N HIS A 67 -2.81 3.14 10.34
CA HIS A 67 -2.66 4.27 11.24
C HIS A 67 -3.03 5.56 10.51
N GLY A 68 -3.59 6.51 11.26
CA GLY A 68 -3.85 7.85 10.76
C GLY A 68 -5.21 8.01 10.09
N GLN A 69 -5.32 9.00 9.20
CA GLN A 69 -6.59 9.36 8.57
C GLN A 69 -6.92 8.47 7.36
N ALA A 70 -8.20 8.07 7.28
CA ALA A 70 -8.75 7.45 6.09
C ALA A 70 -8.84 8.46 4.93
N GLY A 71 -8.87 7.95 3.71
CA GLY A 71 -9.01 8.75 2.51
C GLY A 71 -9.56 7.92 1.36
N ASP A 72 -9.06 8.16 0.16
CA ASP A 72 -9.44 7.48 -1.07
C ASP A 72 -8.24 6.77 -1.72
N GLN A 73 -8.32 6.46 -3.02
CA GLN A 73 -7.23 5.82 -3.74
C GLN A 73 -5.93 6.63 -3.75
N THR A 74 -5.95 7.93 -3.42
CA THR A 74 -4.73 8.74 -3.27
C THR A 74 -3.76 8.15 -2.26
N LEU A 75 -4.24 7.49 -1.20
CA LEU A 75 -3.38 6.80 -0.21
C LEU A 75 -2.63 5.62 -0.84
N LEU A 76 -3.26 4.91 -1.78
CA LEU A 76 -2.61 3.81 -2.52
C LEU A 76 -1.52 4.37 -3.44
N HIS A 77 -1.83 5.41 -4.21
CA HIS A 77 -0.85 6.08 -5.07
C HIS A 77 0.34 6.64 -4.25
N TYR A 78 0.04 7.29 -3.13
CA TYR A 78 1.05 7.82 -2.22
C TYR A 78 1.95 6.71 -1.68
N THR A 79 1.34 5.64 -1.15
CA THR A 79 2.09 4.50 -0.60
C THR A 79 2.96 3.85 -1.67
N LYS A 80 2.43 3.64 -2.88
CA LYS A 80 3.21 3.13 -4.00
C LYS A 80 4.44 4.00 -4.25
N ALA A 81 4.25 5.31 -4.41
CA ALA A 81 5.34 6.25 -4.68
C ALA A 81 6.40 6.25 -3.55
N LEU A 82 5.97 6.19 -2.29
CA LEU A 82 6.86 6.15 -1.13
C LEU A 82 7.81 4.94 -1.14
N PHE A 83 7.38 3.82 -1.73
CA PHE A 83 8.13 2.56 -1.81
C PHE A 83 8.58 2.20 -3.23
N MET A 84 8.41 3.09 -4.21
CA MET A 84 9.02 2.93 -5.53
C MET A 84 10.53 3.11 -5.40
N THR A 85 11.28 2.07 -5.73
CA THR A 85 12.74 2.18 -5.81
C THR A 85 13.07 2.68 -7.20
N VAL A 86 13.60 3.90 -7.31
CA VAL A 86 14.21 4.36 -8.57
C VAL A 86 15.59 3.73 -8.64
N SER A 87 15.75 2.68 -9.44
CA SER A 87 17.07 2.24 -9.86
C SER A 87 17.64 3.33 -10.78
N VAL A 88 18.48 4.18 -10.21
CA VAL A 88 19.34 5.05 -11.01
C VAL A 88 20.45 4.15 -11.54
N ASP A 89 20.28 3.68 -12.77
CA ASP A 89 21.38 3.10 -13.52
C ASP A 89 22.38 4.22 -13.81
N ILE A 90 23.36 4.41 -12.92
CA ILE A 90 24.54 5.21 -13.24
C ILE A 90 25.39 4.34 -14.16
N PRO A 91 25.59 4.71 -15.44
CA PRO A 91 26.50 4.00 -16.31
C PRO A 91 27.89 4.07 -15.68
N LYS A 92 28.55 2.91 -15.55
CA LYS A 92 29.99 2.86 -15.30
C LYS A 92 30.75 3.40 -16.51
#